data_AF-A0A7V1BI04-F1
#
_entry.id   AF-A0A7V1BI04-F1
#
_cell.length_a   1.000
_cell.length_b   1.000
_cell.length_c   1.000
_cell.angle_alpha   90.00
_cell.angle_beta   90.00
_cell.angle_gamma   90.00
#
_symmetry.space_group_name_H-M   'P 1'
#
loop_
_entity.id
_entity.type
_entity.pdbx_description
1 polymer ?
#
loop_
_entity_poly.entity_id
_entity_poly.type
_entity_poly.pdbx_seq_one_letter_code
_entity_poly.pdbx_strand_id
1 'polypeptide(L)'
;MQIDVWHGTNQDFDRFDENLLGLNNANTASRAAFFFAADPDTARDYAQQAARKLVPNHIEHENRVERLLIEAEAAREAGQLNSYEELLMEAEELEFGAIQAGPEGAKILRCRVTIINPLEIDGSQYSVICNLGDVLETARANGYDAVILRGISDTPSGTIAPDDHYAVFSSDQIEIIDVMSVDAALETHPEKLEEDLLDMAM
;
A
#
# COMPACT_ATOMS: atom_id res chain seq x y z
N MET A 1 -3.26 3.40 -25.21
CA MET A 1 -4.51 2.80 -24.72
C MET A 1 -4.91 3.43 -23.40
N GLN A 2 -6.21 3.45 -23.11
CA GLN A 2 -6.74 3.77 -21.78
C GLN A 2 -7.35 2.51 -21.21
N ILE A 3 -7.05 2.22 -19.94
CA ILE A 3 -7.55 1.03 -19.25
C ILE A 3 -7.98 1.41 -17.84
N ASP A 4 -9.10 0.83 -17.41
CA ASP A 4 -9.56 0.95 -16.03
C ASP A 4 -8.86 -0.13 -15.19
N VAL A 5 -8.28 0.28 -14.06
CA VAL A 5 -7.48 -0.56 -13.15
C VAL A 5 -7.79 -0.19 -11.70
N TRP A 6 -7.36 -1.02 -10.74
CA TRP A 6 -7.70 -0.86 -9.33
C TRP A 6 -6.46 -0.83 -8.44
N HIS A 7 -6.45 0.07 -7.46
CA HIS A 7 -5.37 0.20 -6.47
C HIS A 7 -5.92 0.03 -5.05
N GLY A 8 -5.37 -0.90 -4.29
CA GLY A 8 -5.72 -1.12 -2.88
C GLY A 8 -4.79 -0.35 -1.95
N THR A 9 -5.35 0.44 -1.03
CA THR A 9 -4.58 1.22 -0.05
C THR A 9 -5.38 1.44 1.22
N ASN A 10 -4.73 1.97 2.26
CA ASN A 10 -5.39 2.55 3.42
C ASN A 10 -5.08 4.03 3.65
N GLN A 11 -4.38 4.67 2.71
CA GLN A 11 -3.96 6.07 2.78
C GLN A 11 -4.97 6.99 2.08
N ASP A 12 -5.24 8.18 2.62
CA ASP A 12 -6.02 9.23 1.94
C ASP A 12 -5.12 10.09 1.06
N PHE A 13 -5.46 10.17 -0.23
CA PHE A 13 -4.87 11.09 -1.20
C PHE A 13 -5.81 11.27 -2.39
N ASP A 14 -5.70 12.40 -3.09
CA ASP A 14 -6.50 12.76 -4.26
C ASP A 14 -5.74 12.60 -5.58
N ARG A 15 -4.42 12.36 -5.51
CA ARG A 15 -3.56 12.10 -6.66
C ARG A 15 -2.36 11.23 -6.27
N PHE A 16 -1.88 10.45 -7.24
CA PHE A 16 -0.59 9.78 -7.11
C PHE A 16 0.54 10.80 -7.22
N ASP A 17 1.60 10.63 -6.43
CA ASP A 17 2.77 11.50 -6.42
C ASP A 17 4.03 10.64 -6.40
N GLU A 18 4.94 10.88 -7.35
CA GLU A 18 6.18 10.12 -7.50
C GLU A 18 7.09 10.28 -6.27
N ASN A 19 6.96 11.39 -5.54
CA ASN A 19 7.70 11.62 -4.30
C ASN A 19 7.22 10.73 -3.13
N LEU A 20 6.05 10.10 -3.27
CA LEU A 20 5.45 9.22 -2.28
C LEU A 20 5.62 7.73 -2.62
N LEU A 21 6.32 7.40 -3.71
CA LEU A 21 6.61 6.01 -4.09
C LEU A 21 7.45 5.29 -3.02
N GLY A 22 7.07 4.07 -2.70
CA GLY A 22 7.76 3.22 -1.72
C GLY A 22 7.61 3.63 -0.26
N LEU A 23 6.77 4.62 0.05
CA LEU A 23 6.49 5.06 1.43
C LEU A 23 5.88 3.94 2.28
N ASN A 24 4.97 3.15 1.68
CA ASN A 24 4.27 2.06 2.35
C ASN A 24 5.02 0.72 2.34
N ASN A 25 5.92 0.51 1.37
CA ASN A 25 6.69 -0.72 1.25
C ASN A 25 8.06 -0.39 0.65
N ALA A 26 9.10 -0.47 1.47
CA ALA A 26 10.45 -0.02 1.15
C ALA A 26 11.23 -0.97 0.21
N ASN A 27 10.56 -1.76 -0.63
CA ASN A 27 11.21 -2.63 -1.61
C ASN A 27 11.53 -1.90 -2.92
N THR A 28 12.45 -2.46 -3.71
CA THR A 28 12.93 -1.84 -4.96
C THR A 28 11.80 -1.66 -5.98
N ALA A 29 10.86 -2.60 -6.06
CA ALA A 29 9.73 -2.53 -6.96
C ALA A 29 8.76 -1.39 -6.62
N SER A 30 8.40 -1.24 -5.34
CA SER A 30 7.45 -0.22 -4.84
C SER A 30 7.96 1.21 -4.96
N ARG A 31 9.29 1.39 -5.03
CA ARG A 31 9.92 2.68 -5.36
C ARG A 31 9.97 2.95 -6.86
N ALA A 32 9.90 1.90 -7.67
CA ALA A 32 10.07 2.01 -9.11
C ALA A 32 8.76 2.32 -9.84
N ALA A 33 7.57 1.99 -9.33
CA ALA A 33 6.32 2.23 -10.06
C ALA A 33 5.09 2.31 -9.15
N PHE A 34 4.00 2.84 -9.70
CA PHE A 34 2.65 2.72 -9.13
C PHE A 34 2.02 1.40 -9.57
N PHE A 35 1.53 0.60 -8.63
CA PHE A 35 0.97 -0.72 -8.90
C PHE A 35 -0.55 -0.71 -8.90
N PHE A 36 -1.12 -1.39 -9.88
CA PHE A 36 -2.55 -1.59 -10.04
C PHE A 36 -2.85 -3.04 -10.43
N ALA A 37 -4.05 -3.49 -10.09
CA ALA A 37 -4.63 -4.77 -10.49
C ALA A 37 -5.66 -4.56 -11.60
N ALA A 38 -5.91 -5.60 -12.41
CA ALA A 38 -7.03 -5.64 -13.35
C ALA A 38 -8.33 -6.12 -12.69
N ASP A 39 -8.26 -6.78 -11.53
CA ASP A 39 -9.44 -7.21 -10.79
C ASP A 39 -9.62 -6.38 -9.49
N PRO A 40 -10.81 -5.81 -9.23
CA PRO A 40 -11.10 -5.14 -7.95
C PRO A 40 -10.93 -6.04 -6.72
N ASP A 41 -11.11 -7.36 -6.84
CA ASP A 41 -10.95 -8.30 -5.72
C ASP A 41 -9.47 -8.46 -5.35
N THR A 42 -8.56 -8.48 -6.33
CA THR A 42 -7.10 -8.40 -6.11
C THR A 42 -6.76 -7.12 -5.34
N ALA A 43 -7.29 -5.97 -5.78
CA ALA A 43 -7.06 -4.69 -5.10
C ALA A 43 -7.66 -4.67 -3.67
N ARG A 44 -8.79 -5.34 -3.43
CA ARG A 44 -9.38 -5.47 -2.10
C ARG A 44 -8.43 -6.15 -1.13
N ASP A 45 -7.79 -7.24 -1.56
CA ASP A 45 -6.86 -8.01 -0.74
C ASP A 45 -5.63 -7.17 -0.34
N TYR A 46 -5.09 -6.37 -1.27
CA TYR A 46 -4.05 -5.39 -0.95
C TYR A 46 -4.53 -4.29 0.01
N ALA A 47 -5.76 -3.78 -0.15
CA ALA A 47 -6.33 -2.78 0.75
C ALA A 47 -6.47 -3.31 2.18
N GLN A 48 -6.92 -4.55 2.35
CA GLN A 48 -7.00 -5.21 3.65
C GLN A 48 -5.61 -5.43 4.26
N GLN A 49 -4.64 -5.84 3.44
CA GLN A 49 -3.25 -5.97 3.91
C GLN A 49 -2.68 -4.62 4.37
N ALA A 50 -2.92 -3.54 3.61
CA ALA A 50 -2.49 -2.19 3.96
C ALA A 50 -3.09 -1.75 5.29
N ALA A 51 -4.41 -1.93 5.47
CA ALA A 51 -5.10 -1.60 6.73
C ALA A 51 -4.54 -2.36 7.94
N ARG A 52 -4.03 -3.58 7.77
CA ARG A 52 -3.43 -4.37 8.86
C ARG A 52 -1.98 -3.99 9.18
N LYS A 53 -1.26 -3.42 8.23
CA LYS A 53 0.20 -3.22 8.33
C LYS A 53 0.62 -1.76 8.48
N LEU A 54 -0.25 -0.83 8.08
CA LEU A 54 0.09 0.59 7.98
C LEU A 54 -0.87 1.41 8.82
N VAL A 55 -0.34 2.47 9.43
CA VAL A 55 -1.16 3.49 10.08
C VAL A 55 -1.96 4.22 9.00
N PRO A 56 -3.30 4.33 9.12
CA PRO A 56 -4.10 5.14 8.21
C PRO A 56 -3.61 6.59 8.22
N ASN A 57 -3.59 7.23 7.05
CA ASN A 57 -3.16 8.62 6.90
C ASN A 57 -1.80 8.89 7.54
N HIS A 58 -0.84 8.01 7.28
CA HIS A 58 0.49 8.03 7.89
C HIS A 58 1.17 9.40 7.76
N ILE A 59 1.02 10.09 6.62
CA ILE A 59 1.56 11.45 6.45
C ILE A 59 0.96 12.45 7.44
N GLU A 60 -0.36 12.41 7.66
CA GLU A 60 -1.02 13.29 8.64
C GLU A 60 -0.59 12.92 10.07
N HIS A 61 -0.49 11.62 10.36
CA HIS A 61 0.00 11.11 11.64
C HIS A 61 1.42 11.61 11.95
N GLU A 62 2.37 11.41 11.03
CA GLU A 62 3.76 11.87 11.18
C GLU A 62 3.83 13.39 11.36
N ASN A 63 3.09 14.17 10.55
CA ASN A 63 3.07 15.62 10.68
C ASN A 63 2.52 16.07 12.05
N ARG A 64 1.57 15.33 12.63
CA ARG A 64 1.03 15.63 13.95
C ARG A 64 2.05 15.32 15.05
N VAL A 65 2.73 14.18 14.96
CA VAL A 65 3.81 13.81 15.89
C VAL A 65 4.95 14.83 15.81
N GLU A 66 5.41 15.16 14.60
CA GLU A 66 6.47 16.15 14.39
C GLU A 66 6.09 17.50 14.99
N ARG A 67 4.86 17.97 14.79
CA ARG A 67 4.38 19.22 15.38
C ARG A 67 4.45 19.18 16.92
N LEU A 68 4.00 18.10 17.55
CA LEU A 68 4.07 17.94 19.00
C LEU A 68 5.52 17.97 19.50
N LEU A 69 6.45 17.33 18.78
CA LEU A 69 7.87 17.33 19.14
C LEU A 69 8.51 18.72 19.00
N ILE A 70 8.17 19.47 17.94
CA ILE A 70 8.63 20.85 17.75
C ILE A 70 8.10 21.75 18.86
N GLU A 71 6.81 21.65 19.20
CA GLU A 71 6.19 22.41 20.28
C GLU A 71 6.78 22.04 21.65
N ALA A 72 7.07 20.76 21.88
CA ALA A 72 7.73 20.29 23.10
C ALA A 72 9.12 20.93 23.24
N GLU A 73 9.93 20.91 22.18
CA GLU A 73 11.25 21.52 22.20
C GLU A 73 11.19 23.04 22.47
N ALA A 74 10.23 23.73 21.85
CA ALA A 74 9.98 25.14 22.14
C ALA A 74 9.59 25.40 23.60
N ALA A 75 8.74 24.54 24.19
CA ALA A 75 8.37 24.61 25.61
C ALA A 75 9.59 24.36 26.52
N ARG A 76 10.46 23.41 26.15
CA ARG A 76 11.71 23.11 26.85
C ARG A 76 12.64 24.32 26.87
N GLU A 77 12.84 24.96 25.72
CA GLU A 77 13.66 26.18 25.58
C GLU A 77 13.08 27.36 26.38
N ALA A 78 11.75 27.45 26.47
CA ALA A 78 11.05 28.45 27.28
C ALA A 78 11.05 28.14 28.80
N GLY A 79 11.58 26.99 29.23
CA GLY A 79 11.57 26.54 30.62
C GLY A 79 10.21 26.08 31.13
N GLN A 80 9.26 25.82 30.23
CA GLN A 80 7.90 25.35 30.51
C GLN A 80 7.87 23.82 30.64
N LEU A 81 8.52 23.30 31.67
CA LEU A 81 8.76 21.85 31.82
C LEU A 81 7.48 21.00 31.86
N ASN A 82 6.40 21.50 32.48
CA ASN A 82 5.12 20.77 32.49
C ASN A 82 4.55 20.62 31.07
N SER A 83 4.57 21.69 30.27
CA SER A 83 4.07 21.64 28.89
C SER A 83 4.95 20.77 28.00
N TYR A 84 6.27 20.76 28.23
CA TYR A 84 7.19 19.83 27.56
C TYR A 84 6.81 18.36 27.82
N GLU A 85 6.57 17.99 29.09
CA GLU A 85 6.18 16.61 29.45
C GLU A 85 4.80 16.24 28.88
N GLU A 86 3.82 17.14 28.94
CA GLU A 86 2.48 16.93 28.37
C GLU A 86 2.53 16.69 26.85
N LEU A 87 3.29 17.49 26.11
CA LEU A 87 3.42 17.36 24.66
C LEU A 87 4.16 16.08 24.24
N LEU A 88 5.17 15.66 25.00
CA LEU A 88 5.83 14.38 24.78
C LEU A 88 4.88 13.21 25.04
N MET A 89 4.09 13.27 26.12
CA MET A 89 3.10 12.25 26.43
C MET A 89 2.04 12.15 25.33
N GLU A 90 1.55 13.28 24.81
CA GLU A 90 0.60 13.26 23.68
C GLU A 90 1.21 12.65 22.42
N ALA A 91 2.49 12.95 22.12
CA ALA A 91 3.19 12.35 20.98
C ALA A 91 3.35 10.83 21.15
N GLU A 92 3.73 10.36 22.34
CA GLU A 92 3.85 8.94 22.68
C GLU A 92 2.50 8.22 22.62
N GLU A 93 1.43 8.82 23.17
CA GLU A 93 0.08 8.27 23.11
C GLU A 93 -0.44 8.15 21.68
N LEU A 94 -0.13 9.14 20.83
CA LEU A 94 -0.51 9.12 19.43
C LEU A 94 0.18 7.96 18.68
N GLU A 95 1.50 7.83 18.84
CA GLU A 95 2.30 6.73 18.30
C GLU A 95 1.80 5.36 18.79
N PHE A 96 1.61 5.23 20.09
CA PHE A 96 1.19 3.98 20.70
C PHE A 96 -0.23 3.59 20.30
N GLY A 97 -1.14 4.57 20.22
CA GLY A 97 -2.50 4.39 19.74
C GLY A 97 -2.54 3.89 18.29
N ALA A 98 -1.68 4.42 17.42
CA ALA A 98 -1.56 3.97 16.05
C ALA A 98 -1.04 2.53 15.91
N ILE A 99 -0.10 2.12 16.77
CA ILE A 99 0.41 0.74 16.81
C ILE A 99 -0.65 -0.25 17.31
N GLN A 100 -1.49 0.16 18.26
CA GLN A 100 -2.54 -0.70 18.84
C GLN A 100 -3.86 -0.68 18.06
N ALA A 101 -4.02 0.24 17.12
CA ALA A 101 -5.22 0.36 16.33
C ALA A 101 -5.52 -0.94 15.57
N GLY A 102 -6.80 -1.31 15.52
CA GLY A 102 -7.26 -2.39 14.65
C GLY A 102 -7.12 -2.00 13.17
N PRO A 103 -7.30 -2.96 12.24
CA PRO A 103 -7.22 -2.66 10.82
C PRO A 103 -8.26 -1.61 10.41
N GLU A 104 -7.81 -0.49 9.86
CA GLU A 104 -8.68 0.63 9.50
C GLU A 104 -8.28 1.26 8.16
N GLY A 105 -9.21 1.98 7.55
CA GLY A 105 -8.95 2.85 6.40
C GLY A 105 -8.85 2.14 5.04
N ALA A 106 -9.08 0.82 4.98
CA ALA A 106 -9.03 0.06 3.72
C ALA A 106 -9.95 0.67 2.66
N LYS A 107 -9.39 0.95 1.47
CA LYS A 107 -10.11 1.48 0.32
C LYS A 107 -9.53 0.99 -1.00
N ILE A 108 -10.38 0.95 -2.01
CA ILE A 108 -10.02 0.64 -3.39
C ILE A 108 -10.21 1.90 -4.22
N LEU A 109 -9.18 2.30 -4.95
CA LEU A 109 -9.23 3.38 -5.93
C LEU A 109 -9.45 2.77 -7.30
N ARG A 110 -10.56 3.09 -7.95
CA ARG A 110 -10.73 2.82 -9.38
C ARG A 110 -10.03 3.92 -10.15
N CYS A 111 -9.05 3.54 -10.96
CA CYS A 111 -8.22 4.46 -11.71
C CYS A 111 -8.38 4.20 -13.22
N ARG A 112 -8.20 5.24 -14.02
CA ARG A 112 -7.98 5.14 -15.46
C ARG A 112 -6.54 5.47 -15.74
N VAL A 113 -5.84 4.55 -16.41
CA VAL A 113 -4.43 4.74 -16.76
C VAL A 113 -4.25 4.85 -18.27
N THR A 114 -3.42 5.79 -18.70
CA THR A 114 -3.03 5.99 -20.09
C THR A 114 -1.66 5.40 -20.34
N ILE A 115 -1.60 4.37 -21.18
CA ILE A 115 -0.38 3.61 -21.50
C ILE A 115 -0.14 3.68 -23.00
N ILE A 116 1.03 4.13 -23.43
CA ILE A 116 1.43 4.33 -24.83
C ILE A 116 2.38 3.23 -25.29
N ASN A 117 3.40 2.89 -24.48
CA ASN A 117 4.46 1.96 -24.83
C ASN A 117 4.80 1.04 -23.64
N PRO A 118 3.96 0.02 -23.36
CA PRO A 118 4.21 -0.90 -22.26
C PRO A 118 5.23 -1.96 -22.64
N LEU A 119 5.98 -2.43 -21.64
CA LEU A 119 6.62 -3.74 -21.69
C LEU A 119 5.65 -4.79 -21.15
N GLU A 120 5.27 -5.76 -21.97
CA GLU A 120 4.42 -6.88 -21.53
C GLU A 120 5.28 -8.08 -21.14
N ILE A 121 4.99 -8.66 -19.98
CA ILE A 121 5.70 -9.79 -19.41
C ILE A 121 4.68 -10.87 -19.06
N ASP A 122 4.96 -12.09 -19.49
CA ASP A 122 4.17 -13.26 -19.13
C ASP A 122 4.51 -13.70 -17.69
N GLY A 123 3.50 -13.72 -16.82
CA GLY A 123 3.63 -14.09 -15.41
C GLY A 123 4.09 -15.52 -15.15
N SER A 124 4.03 -16.40 -16.16
CA SER A 124 4.62 -17.75 -16.07
C SER A 124 6.15 -17.73 -16.02
N GLN A 125 6.78 -16.60 -16.37
CA GLN A 125 8.23 -16.40 -16.31
C GLN A 125 8.68 -15.98 -14.89
N TYR A 126 8.65 -16.94 -13.97
CA TYR A 126 8.96 -16.76 -12.54
C TYR A 126 10.27 -15.99 -12.25
N SER A 127 11.30 -16.16 -13.08
CA SER A 127 12.59 -15.47 -12.91
C SER A 127 12.50 -13.95 -12.98
N VAL A 128 11.49 -13.42 -13.68
CA VAL A 128 11.28 -11.98 -13.89
C VAL A 128 10.56 -11.36 -12.68
N ILE A 129 9.67 -12.13 -12.03
CA ILE A 129 8.94 -11.70 -10.82
C ILE A 129 9.90 -11.63 -9.62
N CYS A 130 10.84 -12.57 -9.50
CA CYS A 130 11.80 -12.59 -8.40
C CYS A 130 12.75 -11.36 -8.37
N ASN A 131 12.88 -10.63 -9.48
CA ASN A 131 13.70 -9.42 -9.55
C ASN A 131 12.94 -8.25 -10.21
N LEU A 132 11.66 -8.11 -9.86
CA LEU A 132 10.76 -7.14 -10.46
C LEU A 132 11.30 -5.70 -10.40
N GLY A 133 11.99 -5.31 -9.32
CA GLY A 133 12.59 -3.98 -9.22
C GLY A 133 13.58 -3.67 -10.35
N ASP A 134 14.53 -4.57 -10.63
CA ASP A 134 15.51 -4.38 -11.70
C ASP A 134 14.84 -4.38 -13.09
N VAL A 135 13.78 -5.18 -13.25
CA VAL A 135 12.98 -5.23 -14.48
C VAL A 135 12.28 -3.91 -14.73
N LEU A 136 11.67 -3.31 -13.70
CA LEU A 136 10.99 -2.02 -13.78
C LEU A 136 11.97 -0.90 -14.13
N GLU A 137 13.12 -0.84 -13.44
CA GLU A 137 14.16 0.15 -13.73
C GLU A 137 14.71 0.01 -15.16
N THR A 138 14.95 -1.24 -15.59
CA THR A 138 15.39 -1.52 -16.96
C THR A 138 14.33 -1.13 -17.98
N ALA A 139 13.06 -1.41 -17.72
CA ALA A 139 11.97 -1.03 -18.61
C ALA A 139 11.86 0.49 -18.75
N ARG A 140 11.88 1.21 -17.63
CA ARG A 140 11.91 2.69 -17.62
C ARG A 140 13.11 3.22 -18.40
N ALA A 141 14.31 2.69 -18.16
CA ALA A 141 15.53 3.12 -18.85
C ALA A 141 15.50 2.87 -20.37
N ASN A 142 14.74 1.87 -20.83
CA ASN A 142 14.53 1.56 -22.24
C ASN A 142 13.38 2.37 -22.88
N GLY A 143 12.75 3.30 -22.16
CA GLY A 143 11.70 4.17 -22.68
C GLY A 143 10.31 3.56 -22.71
N TYR A 144 10.07 2.49 -21.94
CA TYR A 144 8.71 2.03 -21.67
C TYR A 144 8.04 2.94 -20.64
N ASP A 145 6.73 3.14 -20.77
CA ASP A 145 5.94 3.99 -19.86
C ASP A 145 5.11 3.19 -18.84
N ALA A 146 5.07 1.87 -18.99
CA ALA A 146 4.51 0.94 -18.03
C ALA A 146 5.09 -0.46 -18.22
N VAL A 147 4.89 -1.32 -17.22
CA VAL A 147 5.07 -2.77 -17.32
C VAL A 147 3.75 -3.45 -17.01
N ILE A 148 3.37 -4.42 -17.84
CA ILE A 148 2.16 -5.23 -17.66
C ILE A 148 2.60 -6.66 -17.38
N LEU A 149 2.28 -7.15 -16.19
CA LEU A 149 2.52 -8.51 -15.75
C LEU A 149 1.24 -9.31 -15.98
N ARG A 150 1.26 -10.29 -16.88
CA ARG A 150 0.08 -11.04 -17.28
C ARG A 150 -0.15 -12.27 -16.40
N GLY A 151 -1.34 -12.44 -15.86
CA GLY A 151 -1.80 -13.65 -15.17
C GLY A 151 -0.92 -14.10 -14.02
N ILE A 152 -0.52 -13.17 -13.13
CA ILE A 152 0.28 -13.47 -11.95
C ILE A 152 -0.62 -13.73 -10.73
N SER A 153 -0.17 -14.64 -9.87
CA SER A 153 -0.77 -14.87 -8.55
C SER A 153 0.04 -14.12 -7.49
N ASP A 154 -0.22 -12.82 -7.31
CA ASP A 154 0.52 -11.95 -6.40
C ASP A 154 -0.36 -11.33 -5.29
N THR A 155 -1.48 -11.96 -4.94
CA THR A 155 -2.34 -11.46 -3.87
C THR A 155 -1.83 -11.85 -2.48
N PRO A 156 -1.79 -10.93 -1.49
CA PRO A 156 -1.43 -11.20 -0.10
C PRO A 156 -2.01 -12.46 0.55
N SER A 157 -3.28 -12.77 0.28
CA SER A 157 -4.00 -13.94 0.81
C SER A 157 -3.70 -15.23 0.04
N GLY A 158 -3.27 -15.12 -1.22
CA GLY A 158 -3.10 -16.24 -2.14
C GLY A 158 -4.40 -16.96 -2.53
N THR A 159 -5.57 -16.37 -2.25
CA THR A 159 -6.89 -16.99 -2.51
C THR A 159 -7.57 -16.46 -3.77
N ILE A 160 -7.08 -15.36 -4.34
CA ILE A 160 -7.62 -14.77 -5.56
C ILE A 160 -7.00 -15.45 -6.78
N ALA A 161 -7.78 -15.56 -7.86
CA ALA A 161 -7.30 -16.11 -9.11
C ALA A 161 -6.16 -15.25 -9.70
N PRO A 162 -5.28 -15.82 -10.54
CA PRO A 162 -4.24 -15.05 -11.21
C PRO A 162 -4.83 -13.87 -12.00
N ASP A 163 -4.20 -12.71 -11.87
CA ASP A 163 -4.69 -11.43 -12.39
C ASP A 163 -3.55 -10.66 -13.09
N ASP A 164 -3.92 -9.76 -13.99
CA ASP A 164 -2.98 -8.86 -14.64
C ASP A 164 -2.63 -7.70 -13.70
N HIS A 165 -1.33 -7.43 -13.55
CA HIS A 165 -0.85 -6.32 -12.73
C HIS A 165 -0.15 -5.28 -13.61
N TYR A 166 -0.37 -4.02 -13.30
CA TYR A 166 0.12 -2.88 -14.06
C TYR A 166 1.04 -2.07 -13.18
N ALA A 167 2.28 -1.89 -13.62
CA ALA A 167 3.25 -1.01 -13.00
C ALA A 167 3.42 0.23 -13.89
N VAL A 168 2.89 1.37 -13.46
CA VAL A 168 2.90 2.63 -14.20
C VAL A 168 3.98 3.55 -13.64
N PHE A 169 4.77 4.18 -14.51
CA PHE A 169 5.96 4.91 -14.08
C PHE A 169 5.75 6.38 -13.76
N SER A 170 4.69 7.00 -14.28
CA SER A 170 4.41 8.41 -14.03
C SER A 170 3.00 8.65 -13.53
N SER A 171 2.90 9.58 -12.58
CA SER A 171 1.62 10.02 -12.00
C SER A 171 0.70 10.67 -13.03
N ASP A 172 1.26 11.36 -14.03
CA ASP A 172 0.50 12.03 -15.12
C ASP A 172 -0.30 11.04 -15.98
N GLN A 173 0.05 9.74 -15.92
CA GLN A 173 -0.66 8.69 -16.63
C GLN A 173 -1.91 8.21 -15.90
N ILE A 174 -2.13 8.63 -14.64
CA ILE A 174 -3.11 8.04 -13.74
C ILE A 174 -4.18 9.07 -13.36
N GLU A 175 -5.44 8.71 -13.60
CA GLU A 175 -6.60 9.47 -13.15
C GLU A 175 -7.39 8.63 -12.15
N ILE A 176 -7.63 9.14 -10.93
CA ILE A 176 -8.54 8.49 -9.97
C ILE A 176 -9.98 8.83 -10.38
N ILE A 177 -10.77 7.81 -10.66
CA ILE A 177 -12.16 7.95 -11.13
C ILE A 177 -13.15 7.82 -9.97
N ASP A 178 -12.88 6.89 -9.05
CA ASP A 178 -13.78 6.59 -7.93
C ASP A 178 -13.01 6.00 -6.75
N VAL A 179 -13.55 6.18 -5.54
CA VAL A 179 -12.98 5.70 -4.28
C VAL A 179 -14.02 4.88 -3.53
N MET A 180 -13.73 3.61 -3.28
CA MET A 180 -14.64 2.67 -2.63
C MET A 180 -14.04 2.26 -1.29
N SER A 181 -14.73 2.55 -0.19
CA SER A 181 -14.36 2.03 1.13
C SER A 181 -14.55 0.52 1.19
N VAL A 182 -13.62 -0.17 1.87
CA VAL A 182 -13.70 -1.61 2.14
C VAL A 182 -13.84 -1.79 3.63
N ASP A 183 -14.86 -2.53 4.05
CA ASP A 183 -14.98 -2.92 5.45
C ASP A 183 -13.85 -3.90 5.78
N ALA A 184 -12.84 -3.42 6.52
CA ALA A 184 -11.71 -4.25 6.98
C ALA A 184 -12.14 -5.40 7.92
N ALA A 185 -13.39 -5.37 8.40
CA ALA A 185 -13.95 -6.31 9.38
C ALA A 185 -14.55 -7.59 8.78
N LEU A 186 -14.73 -7.69 7.46
CA LEU A 186 -15.36 -8.86 6.83
C LEU A 186 -14.33 -9.68 6.06
N GLU A 187 -13.68 -10.60 6.78
CA GLU A 187 -13.39 -11.99 6.39
C GLU A 187 -12.34 -12.60 7.34
N THR A 188 -12.75 -12.90 8.58
CA THR A 188 -12.19 -14.07 9.27
C THR A 188 -12.92 -15.28 8.70
N HIS A 189 -12.38 -15.94 7.68
CA HIS A 189 -12.79 -17.30 7.38
C HIS A 189 -12.25 -18.21 8.51
N PRO A 190 -13.11 -18.81 9.36
CA PRO A 190 -12.68 -19.73 10.38
C PRO A 190 -12.61 -21.13 9.77
N GLU A 191 -11.75 -21.35 8.80
CA GLU A 191 -11.56 -22.69 8.21
C GLU A 191 -10.07 -22.96 8.00
N LYS A 192 -9.33 -23.10 9.11
CA LYS A 192 -8.05 -23.84 9.16
C LYS A 192 -7.54 -24.10 10.59
N LEU A 193 -8.45 -24.40 11.52
CA LEU A 193 -8.09 -24.85 12.88
C LEU A 193 -8.57 -26.26 13.23
N GLU A 194 -9.27 -26.96 12.32
CA GLU A 194 -9.77 -28.32 12.59
C GLU A 194 -8.90 -29.45 12.00
N GLU A 195 -7.92 -29.19 11.13
CA GLU A 195 -7.06 -30.26 10.61
C GLU A 195 -5.87 -30.63 11.52
N ASP A 196 -5.42 -29.75 12.41
CA ASP A 196 -4.26 -30.04 13.28
C ASP A 196 -4.61 -30.69 14.64
N LEU A 197 -5.89 -30.88 14.96
CA LEU A 197 -6.34 -31.54 16.20
C LEU A 197 -6.74 -33.01 16.02
N LEU A 198 -6.82 -33.50 14.78
CA LEU A 198 -7.18 -34.90 14.49
C LEU A 198 -5.99 -35.85 14.37
N ASP A 199 -4.76 -35.33 14.22
CA ASP A 199 -3.54 -36.15 14.11
C ASP A 199 -2.83 -36.44 15.46
N MET A 200 -3.44 -36.05 16.59
CA MET A 200 -2.95 -36.39 17.94
C MET A 200 -3.84 -37.41 18.68
N ALA A 201 -4.82 -38.01 17.99
CA ALA A 201 -5.79 -38.95 18.57
C ALA A 201 -5.86 -40.32 17.87
N MET A 202 -4.74 -40.79 17.30
CA MET A 202 -4.50 -42.21 16.95
C MET A 202 -3.13 -42.65 17.43
#